data_AF-A0AA39E8P6-F1
#
_entry.id   AF-A0AA39E8P6-F1
#
_cell.length_a   1.000
_cell.length_b   1.000
_cell.length_c   1.000
_cell.angle_alpha   90.00
_cell.angle_beta   90.00
_cell.angle_gamma   90.00
#
_symmetry.space_group_name_H-M   'P 1'
#
loop_
_entity.id
_entity.type
_entity.pdbx_description
1 polymer ?
#
loop_
_entity_poly.entity_id
_entity_poly.type
_entity_poly.pdbx_seq_one_letter_code
_entity_poly.pdbx_strand_id
1 'polypeptide(L)'
;MGKLLYDSSGGGESFQTPPPNGHWRDPQVTSVDSNEVVDVVDQVTWENVSGLQDQQRRHLQRIHQKGVLWKHPDGESSPAAAKSVVFRLSHGGDVDPDGNCLFTASKKAMRSEIDARELRRRTVKRFLDDLGSLSSLEREGAHDTIKHMYSPDLRSGWGIHVIQEIKLLARKEDREDLDAAINKLLNLGMQREMAAEAIYKDRCIAVDDGSSWAKYMSISGSPDDEYDIISLQYTEEGLLTVDENREGHAAAFGDDIAIECLATEFKREIFVVRRHWSLSSFLFSLFFPYAHLLGILTF
;
A
#
# COMPACT_ATOMS: atom_id res chain seq x y z
N MET A 1 -13.37 35.42 -2.29
CA MET A 1 -14.69 36.08 -2.12
C MET A 1 -15.65 35.51 -3.16
N GLY A 2 -16.75 34.92 -2.72
CA GLY A 2 -17.77 34.30 -3.56
C GLY A 2 -18.67 33.38 -2.74
N LYS A 3 -19.64 33.97 -2.03
CA LYS A 3 -20.70 33.29 -1.26
C LYS A 3 -21.83 32.86 -2.20
N LEU A 4 -22.47 31.73 -1.91
CA LEU A 4 -23.91 31.49 -2.15
C LEU A 4 -24.37 30.37 -1.20
N LEU A 5 -24.92 30.71 -0.03
CA LEU A 5 -26.31 31.06 0.29
C LEU A 5 -27.12 29.82 0.72
N TYR A 6 -27.19 29.68 2.04
CA TYR A 6 -28.08 28.82 2.81
C TYR A 6 -29.37 29.61 3.03
N ASP A 7 -30.52 29.08 2.63
CA ASP A 7 -31.82 29.63 3.02
C ASP A 7 -32.59 28.58 3.81
N SER A 8 -32.90 28.95 5.06
CA SER A 8 -33.78 28.24 5.97
C SER A 8 -34.97 29.13 6.27
N SER A 9 -36.15 28.69 5.87
CA SER A 9 -37.46 29.03 6.42
C SER A 9 -38.39 27.88 5.98
N GLY A 10 -39.30 27.32 6.74
CA GLY A 10 -39.86 27.48 8.08
C GLY A 10 -41.04 26.49 8.07
N GLY A 11 -41.31 25.82 9.20
CA GLY A 11 -42.09 24.58 9.27
C GLY A 11 -43.55 24.61 8.79
N GLY A 12 -44.11 23.42 8.56
CA GLY A 12 -45.56 23.20 8.57
C GLY A 12 -46.07 22.06 7.68
N GLU A 13 -46.45 20.97 8.34
CA GLU A 13 -47.49 20.00 7.94
C GLU A 13 -47.13 18.71 7.18
N SER A 14 -47.60 17.62 7.79
CA SER A 14 -47.42 16.20 7.52
C SER A 14 -48.16 15.75 6.26
N PHE A 15 -47.53 14.94 5.41
CA PHE A 15 -48.22 13.85 4.71
C PHE A 15 -47.33 12.62 4.54
N GLN A 16 -47.88 11.49 4.96
CA GLN A 16 -47.36 10.14 4.85
C GLN A 16 -47.34 9.67 3.38
N THR A 17 -46.22 9.12 2.91
CA THR A 17 -46.16 7.94 2.00
C THR A 17 -44.70 7.54 1.72
N PRO A 18 -44.32 6.24 1.81
CA PRO A 18 -43.00 5.77 1.39
C PRO A 18 -42.97 5.51 -0.14
N PRO A 19 -41.89 5.86 -0.86
CA PRO A 19 -41.70 5.45 -2.26
C PRO A 19 -41.14 4.01 -2.36
N PRO A 20 -41.34 3.35 -3.52
CA PRO A 20 -41.49 1.89 -3.60
C PRO A 20 -40.19 1.09 -3.72
N ASN A 21 -40.25 -0.16 -3.25
CA ASN A 21 -39.25 -1.22 -3.45
C ASN A 21 -38.93 -1.43 -4.94
N GLY A 22 -37.79 -0.91 -5.39
CA GLY A 22 -37.19 -1.26 -6.68
C GLY A 22 -36.45 -2.59 -6.58
N HIS A 23 -37.04 -3.65 -7.10
CA HIS A 23 -36.37 -4.92 -7.38
C HIS A 23 -35.24 -4.68 -8.40
N TRP A 24 -33.98 -4.88 -7.98
CA TRP A 24 -32.84 -4.94 -8.90
C TRP A 24 -33.00 -6.17 -9.81
N ARG A 25 -33.01 -5.94 -11.12
CA ARG A 25 -33.15 -6.98 -12.14
C ARG A 25 -31.76 -7.56 -12.44
N ASP A 26 -31.55 -8.86 -12.19
CA ASP A 26 -30.33 -9.57 -12.60
C ASP A 26 -30.22 -9.56 -14.13
N PRO A 27 -29.06 -9.21 -14.72
CA PRO A 27 -28.83 -9.40 -16.15
C PRO A 27 -28.66 -10.90 -16.44
N GLN A 28 -29.46 -11.44 -17.37
CA GLN A 28 -29.22 -12.76 -17.93
C GLN A 28 -27.89 -12.78 -18.67
N VAL A 29 -26.95 -13.60 -18.18
CA VAL A 29 -25.72 -13.92 -18.90
C VAL A 29 -26.03 -15.03 -19.89
N THR A 30 -26.11 -14.70 -21.18
CA THR A 30 -26.00 -15.68 -22.26
C THR A 30 -24.56 -16.20 -22.31
N SER A 31 -24.42 -17.52 -22.31
CA SER A 31 -23.17 -18.27 -22.38
C SER A 31 -22.28 -17.78 -23.53
N VAL A 32 -21.05 -17.38 -23.21
CA VAL A 32 -19.98 -17.23 -24.20
C VAL A 32 -18.91 -18.25 -23.85
N ASP A 33 -18.51 -18.98 -24.89
CA ASP A 33 -17.72 -20.20 -24.87
C ASP A 33 -16.44 -20.13 -24.05
N SER A 34 -16.23 -21.24 -23.35
CA SER A 34 -15.05 -21.65 -22.63
C SER A 34 -13.81 -21.63 -23.52
N ASN A 35 -12.80 -20.84 -23.14
CA ASN A 35 -11.42 -21.14 -23.46
C ASN A 35 -10.57 -20.91 -22.20
N GLU A 36 -10.17 -22.05 -21.61
CA GLU A 36 -9.05 -22.26 -20.69
C GLU A 36 -8.92 -21.29 -19.50
N VAL A 37 -9.91 -21.34 -18.60
CA VAL A 37 -9.62 -21.08 -17.19
C VAL A 37 -8.82 -22.28 -16.69
N VAL A 38 -7.54 -22.08 -16.40
CA VAL A 38 -6.69 -23.07 -15.72
C VAL A 38 -7.19 -23.19 -14.27
N ASP A 39 -8.31 -23.89 -14.13
CA ASP A 39 -9.03 -24.13 -12.89
C ASP A 39 -8.38 -25.32 -12.17
N VAL A 40 -7.19 -25.07 -11.65
CA VAL A 40 -6.54 -25.95 -10.67
C VAL A 40 -6.13 -25.07 -9.50
N VAL A 41 -7.10 -24.46 -8.83
CA VAL A 41 -6.92 -23.96 -7.47
C VAL A 41 -7.78 -24.89 -6.62
N ASP A 42 -7.16 -25.63 -5.71
CA ASP A 42 -7.89 -26.33 -4.65
C ASP A 42 -8.95 -25.39 -4.08
N GLN A 43 -10.21 -25.83 -4.07
CA GLN A 43 -11.35 -25.04 -3.64
C GLN A 43 -11.24 -24.70 -2.14
N VAL A 44 -10.45 -23.68 -1.82
CA VAL A 44 -10.47 -23.08 -0.49
C VAL A 44 -11.76 -22.26 -0.40
N THR A 45 -12.78 -22.86 0.18
CA THR A 45 -14.03 -22.17 0.53
C THR A 45 -13.74 -21.08 1.56
N TRP A 46 -14.26 -19.87 1.33
CA TRP A 46 -14.14 -18.73 2.25
C TRP A 46 -14.74 -19.00 3.64
N GLU A 47 -15.48 -20.10 3.79
CA GLU A 47 -16.02 -20.63 5.04
C GLU A 47 -14.94 -20.98 6.05
N ASN A 48 -13.79 -21.49 5.59
CA ASN A 48 -12.71 -21.98 6.46
C ASN A 48 -11.64 -20.93 6.78
N VAL A 49 -11.78 -19.71 6.26
CA VAL A 49 -10.82 -18.63 6.51
C VAL A 49 -11.05 -18.05 7.91
N SER A 50 -10.02 -18.10 8.76
CA SER A 50 -10.02 -17.54 10.11
C SER A 50 -10.00 -16.01 10.10
N GLY A 51 -10.47 -15.38 11.19
CA GLY A 51 -10.46 -13.91 11.33
C GLY A 51 -11.55 -13.17 10.55
N LEU A 52 -12.34 -13.87 9.72
CA LEU A 52 -13.48 -13.30 9.02
C LEU A 52 -14.80 -13.53 9.75
N GLN A 53 -15.64 -12.50 9.83
CA GLN A 53 -17.03 -12.60 10.29
C GLN A 53 -17.92 -13.19 9.19
N ASP A 54 -19.05 -13.77 9.55
CA ASP A 54 -19.96 -14.44 8.60
C ASP A 54 -20.49 -13.54 7.48
N GLN A 55 -20.73 -12.26 7.79
CA GLN A 55 -21.10 -11.29 6.76
C GLN A 55 -19.96 -11.07 5.74
N GLN A 56 -18.72 -11.07 6.21
CA GLN A 56 -17.53 -10.88 5.38
C GLN A 56 -17.30 -12.11 4.49
N ARG A 57 -17.41 -13.32 5.05
CA ARG A 57 -17.31 -14.58 4.31
C ARG A 57 -18.32 -14.64 3.17
N ARG A 58 -19.60 -14.35 3.46
CA ARG A 58 -20.67 -14.33 2.44
C ARG A 58 -20.42 -13.31 1.34
N HIS A 59 -19.85 -12.16 1.66
CA HIS A 59 -19.53 -11.15 0.65
C HIS A 59 -18.38 -11.59 -0.25
N LEU A 60 -17.28 -12.08 0.33
CA LEU A 60 -16.11 -12.56 -0.42
C LEU A 60 -16.45 -13.77 -1.29
N GLN A 61 -17.28 -14.69 -0.77
CA GLN A 61 -17.83 -15.82 -1.54
C GLN A 61 -18.63 -15.33 -2.77
N ARG A 62 -19.40 -14.24 -2.63
CA ARG A 62 -20.14 -13.65 -3.74
C ARG A 62 -19.19 -13.05 -4.79
N ILE A 63 -18.14 -12.34 -4.37
CA ILE A 63 -17.12 -11.80 -5.30
C ILE A 63 -16.39 -12.94 -6.01
N HIS A 64 -16.05 -14.02 -5.30
CA HIS A 64 -15.44 -15.21 -5.89
C HIS A 64 -16.32 -15.84 -6.99
N GLN A 65 -17.62 -16.01 -6.71
CA GLN A 65 -18.57 -16.62 -7.65
C GLN A 65 -18.93 -15.71 -8.84
N LYS A 66 -19.22 -14.42 -8.56
CA LYS A 66 -19.70 -13.49 -9.59
C LYS A 66 -18.58 -12.78 -10.34
N GLY A 67 -17.44 -12.56 -9.69
CA GLY A 67 -16.39 -11.68 -10.17
C GLY A 67 -16.77 -10.20 -10.17
N VAL A 68 -15.80 -9.36 -10.47
CA VAL A 68 -15.93 -7.91 -10.68
C VAL A 68 -15.67 -7.63 -12.15
N LEU A 69 -16.67 -7.10 -12.85
CA LEU A 69 -16.52 -6.66 -14.22
C LEU A 69 -15.76 -5.34 -14.26
N TRP A 70 -14.64 -5.33 -14.95
CA TRP A 70 -13.91 -4.14 -15.33
C TRP A 70 -14.10 -3.86 -16.82
N LYS A 71 -14.28 -2.60 -17.17
CA LYS A 71 -14.39 -2.13 -18.55
C LYS A 71 -13.25 -1.14 -18.80
N HIS A 72 -12.52 -1.35 -19.89
CA HIS A 72 -11.45 -0.44 -20.26
C HIS A 72 -12.01 0.98 -20.50
N PRO A 73 -11.41 2.06 -19.95
CA PRO A 73 -11.89 3.43 -20.10
C PRO A 73 -12.03 3.89 -21.55
N ASP A 74 -11.10 3.48 -22.42
CA ASP A 74 -11.10 3.80 -23.86
C ASP A 74 -12.00 2.88 -24.72
N GLY A 75 -12.93 2.16 -24.10
CA GLY A 75 -13.76 1.14 -24.75
C GLY A 75 -14.69 1.65 -25.86
N GLU A 76 -14.78 2.96 -26.08
CA GLU A 76 -15.64 3.55 -27.13
C GLU A 76 -14.89 3.89 -28.43
N SER A 77 -13.56 3.98 -28.43
CA SER A 77 -12.80 4.59 -29.53
C SER A 77 -11.88 3.64 -30.32
N SER A 78 -11.71 2.37 -29.90
CA SER A 78 -10.93 1.40 -30.66
C SER A 78 -11.51 -0.03 -30.59
N PRO A 79 -11.60 -0.76 -31.72
CA PRO A 79 -12.13 -2.14 -31.75
C PRO A 79 -11.24 -3.16 -31.01
N ALA A 80 -9.99 -2.81 -30.66
CA ALA A 80 -9.15 -3.61 -29.76
C ALA A 80 -9.39 -3.33 -28.26
N ALA A 81 -10.10 -2.22 -27.94
CA ALA A 81 -10.35 -1.70 -26.59
C ALA A 81 -11.70 -2.15 -25.98
N ALA A 82 -12.50 -2.94 -26.69
CA ALA A 82 -13.75 -3.52 -26.19
C ALA A 82 -13.55 -4.71 -25.21
N LYS A 83 -12.40 -4.79 -24.54
CA LYS A 83 -12.09 -5.89 -23.62
C LYS A 83 -12.62 -5.57 -22.23
N SER A 84 -13.86 -5.96 -21.97
CA SER A 84 -14.33 -6.08 -20.60
C SER A 84 -13.75 -7.35 -19.98
N VAL A 85 -13.12 -7.24 -18.81
CA VAL A 85 -12.49 -8.35 -18.09
C VAL A 85 -13.24 -8.59 -16.79
N VAL A 86 -13.48 -9.85 -16.43
CA VAL A 86 -14.08 -10.21 -15.14
C VAL A 86 -12.98 -10.72 -14.21
N PHE A 87 -12.70 -9.97 -13.14
CA PHE A 87 -11.75 -10.37 -12.11
C PHE A 87 -12.45 -11.21 -11.05
N ARG A 88 -11.95 -12.40 -10.74
CA ARG A 88 -12.46 -13.22 -9.63
C ARG A 88 -11.51 -13.13 -8.45
N LEU A 89 -12.07 -13.09 -7.25
CA LEU A 89 -11.29 -13.10 -6.02
C LEU A 89 -11.06 -14.55 -5.58
N SER A 90 -9.81 -14.91 -5.29
CA SER A 90 -9.44 -16.20 -4.70
C SER A 90 -8.70 -15.96 -3.39
N HIS A 91 -8.84 -16.89 -2.44
CA HIS A 91 -8.05 -16.85 -1.22
C HIS A 91 -6.68 -17.48 -1.50
N GLY A 92 -5.62 -16.68 -1.45
CA GLY A 92 -4.25 -17.13 -1.69
C GLY A 92 -3.63 -17.92 -0.53
N GLY A 93 -4.32 -18.06 0.61
CA GLY A 93 -3.80 -18.64 1.84
C GLY A 93 -3.28 -17.58 2.82
N ASP A 94 -3.07 -17.98 4.08
CA ASP A 94 -2.64 -17.07 5.14
C ASP A 94 -1.22 -16.54 4.89
N VAL A 95 -0.95 -15.31 5.31
CA VAL A 95 0.38 -14.70 5.23
C VAL A 95 1.03 -14.74 6.60
N ASP A 96 2.34 -15.00 6.64
CA ASP A 96 3.09 -15.00 7.89
C ASP A 96 3.17 -13.58 8.48
N PRO A 97 3.25 -13.44 9.82
CA PRO A 97 3.35 -12.14 10.49
C PRO A 97 4.77 -11.54 10.41
N ASP A 98 5.63 -12.06 9.53
CA ASP A 98 7.05 -11.73 9.39
C ASP A 98 7.31 -10.42 8.61
N GLY A 99 6.24 -9.66 8.32
CA GLY A 99 6.31 -8.44 7.53
C GLY A 99 6.58 -8.65 6.03
N ASN A 100 6.72 -9.89 5.55
CA ASN A 100 6.87 -10.22 4.12
C ASN A 100 5.52 -10.54 3.45
N CYS A 101 4.40 -10.15 4.05
CA CYS A 101 3.06 -10.51 3.60
C CYS A 101 2.78 -10.20 2.12
N LEU A 102 3.29 -9.08 1.60
CA LEU A 102 3.20 -8.77 0.17
C LEU A 102 3.90 -9.84 -0.67
N PHE A 103 5.15 -10.16 -0.37
CA PHE A 103 5.96 -11.09 -1.13
C PHE A 103 5.48 -12.54 -0.98
N THR A 104 5.03 -12.94 0.21
CA THR A 104 4.42 -14.26 0.41
C THR A 104 3.08 -14.37 -0.32
N ALA A 105 2.24 -13.34 -0.30
CA ALA A 105 1.00 -13.30 -1.07
C ALA A 105 1.28 -13.33 -2.59
N SER A 106 2.22 -12.53 -3.08
CA SER A 106 2.64 -12.52 -4.47
C SER A 106 3.17 -13.88 -4.90
N LYS A 107 4.07 -14.50 -4.12
CA LYS A 107 4.58 -15.85 -4.37
C LYS A 107 3.43 -16.84 -4.60
N LYS A 108 2.45 -16.87 -3.69
CA LYS A 108 1.29 -17.78 -3.76
C LYS A 108 0.40 -17.48 -4.96
N ALA A 109 0.06 -16.20 -5.19
CA ALA A 109 -0.76 -15.77 -6.32
C ALA A 109 -0.13 -16.14 -7.66
N MET A 110 1.20 -16.07 -7.77
CA MET A 110 1.95 -16.37 -8.98
C MET A 110 2.33 -17.85 -9.10
N ARG A 111 2.03 -18.69 -8.10
CA ARG A 111 2.48 -20.10 -8.03
C ARG A 111 3.99 -20.23 -8.25
N SER A 112 4.72 -19.27 -7.68
CA SER A 112 6.16 -19.22 -7.81
C SER A 112 6.81 -20.00 -6.67
N GLU A 113 7.82 -20.81 -7.00
CA GLU A 113 8.64 -21.49 -5.99
C GLU A 113 9.71 -20.56 -5.38
N ILE A 114 9.81 -19.32 -5.88
CA ILE A 114 10.77 -18.33 -5.39
C ILE A 114 10.44 -17.98 -3.93
N ASP A 115 11.45 -18.00 -3.08
CA ASP A 115 11.33 -17.59 -1.68
C ASP A 115 10.93 -16.10 -1.55
N ALA A 116 10.18 -15.73 -0.49
CA ALA A 116 9.69 -14.37 -0.31
C ALA A 116 10.83 -13.34 -0.15
N ARG A 117 11.92 -13.72 0.50
CA ARG A 117 13.11 -12.85 0.64
C ARG A 117 13.84 -12.70 -0.70
N GLU A 118 13.96 -13.78 -1.46
CA GLU A 118 14.51 -13.71 -2.81
C GLU A 118 13.63 -12.87 -3.74
N LEU A 119 12.31 -12.97 -3.61
CA LEU A 119 11.36 -12.15 -4.37
C LEU A 119 11.52 -10.67 -4.02
N ARG A 120 11.58 -10.32 -2.72
CA ARG A 120 11.89 -8.96 -2.24
C ARG A 120 13.21 -8.46 -2.84
N ARG A 121 14.27 -9.27 -2.82
CA ARG A 121 15.57 -8.91 -3.39
C ARG A 121 15.49 -8.63 -4.90
N ARG A 122 14.73 -9.43 -5.65
CA ARG A 122 14.51 -9.19 -7.09
C ARG A 122 13.70 -7.92 -7.33
N THR A 123 12.68 -7.66 -6.54
CA THR A 123 11.91 -6.41 -6.58
C THR A 123 12.81 -5.20 -6.36
N VAL A 124 13.66 -5.21 -5.34
CA VAL A 124 14.64 -4.13 -5.08
C VAL A 124 15.62 -3.97 -6.24
N LYS A 125 16.14 -5.09 -6.77
CA LYS A 125 17.03 -5.06 -7.93
C LYS A 125 16.33 -4.44 -9.15
N ARG A 126 15.11 -4.88 -9.44
CA ARG A 126 14.31 -4.38 -10.57
C ARG A 126 14.09 -2.88 -10.46
N PHE A 127 13.70 -2.40 -9.28
CA PHE A 127 13.58 -0.97 -9.00
C PHE A 127 14.86 -0.19 -9.32
N LEU A 128 16.03 -0.69 -8.89
CA LEU A 128 17.31 -0.03 -9.14
C LEU A 128 17.70 -0.03 -10.62
N ASP A 129 17.44 -1.13 -11.34
CA ASP A 129 17.68 -1.23 -12.78
C ASP A 129 16.79 -0.22 -13.53
N ASP A 130 15.52 -0.11 -13.15
CA ASP A 130 14.54 0.83 -13.70
C ASP A 130 14.95 2.29 -13.43
N LEU A 131 15.25 2.62 -12.17
CA LEU A 131 15.73 3.93 -11.74
C LEU A 131 17.03 4.35 -12.46
N GLY A 132 17.92 3.39 -12.71
CA GLY A 132 19.16 3.58 -13.46
C GLY A 132 18.91 3.92 -14.92
N SER A 133 17.81 3.40 -15.49
CA SER A 133 17.43 3.58 -16.89
C SER A 133 16.73 4.92 -17.17
N LEU A 134 16.23 5.60 -16.14
CA LEU A 134 15.52 6.89 -16.27
C LEU A 134 16.42 8.03 -16.75
N SER A 135 15.82 9.01 -17.43
CA SER A 135 16.47 10.30 -17.64
C SER A 135 16.69 11.02 -16.31
N SER A 136 17.56 12.02 -16.28
CA SER A 136 17.85 12.77 -15.05
C SER A 136 16.60 13.43 -14.44
N LEU A 137 15.72 13.97 -15.28
CA LEU A 137 14.49 14.62 -14.83
C LEU A 137 13.50 13.62 -14.24
N GLU A 138 13.33 12.47 -14.89
CA GLU A 138 12.44 11.41 -14.40
C GLU A 138 12.97 10.80 -13.10
N ARG A 139 14.29 10.63 -12.99
CA ARG A 139 14.95 10.15 -11.78
C ARG A 139 14.76 11.13 -10.61
N GLU A 140 14.89 12.43 -10.86
CA GLU A 140 14.61 13.46 -9.86
C GLU A 140 13.14 13.42 -9.40
N GLY A 141 12.19 13.30 -10.34
CA GLY A 141 10.78 13.11 -10.01
C GLY A 141 10.49 11.84 -9.19
N ALA A 142 11.22 10.75 -9.45
CA ALA A 142 11.14 9.53 -8.64
C ALA A 142 11.71 9.74 -7.22
N HIS A 143 12.83 10.44 -7.08
CA HIS A 143 13.38 10.82 -5.77
C HIS A 143 12.41 11.68 -4.97
N ASP A 144 11.85 12.72 -5.59
CA ASP A 144 10.85 13.57 -4.97
C ASP A 144 9.64 12.76 -4.51
N THR A 145 9.15 11.84 -5.35
CA THR A 145 8.03 10.95 -5.00
C THR A 145 8.34 10.12 -3.76
N ILE A 146 9.51 9.49 -3.70
CA ILE A 146 9.95 8.71 -2.54
C ILE A 146 10.03 9.59 -1.30
N LYS A 147 10.64 10.76 -1.42
CA LYS A 147 10.73 11.74 -0.33
C LYS A 147 9.36 12.11 0.20
N HIS A 148 8.40 12.43 -0.65
CA HIS A 148 7.04 12.77 -0.21
C HIS A 148 6.33 11.62 0.52
N MET A 149 6.65 10.36 0.19
CA MET A 149 6.03 9.20 0.83
C MET A 149 6.68 8.81 2.16
N TYR A 150 8.00 8.90 2.27
CA TYR A 150 8.75 8.32 3.39
C TYR A 150 9.50 9.35 4.24
N SER A 151 9.69 10.58 3.74
CA SER A 151 10.34 11.66 4.47
C SER A 151 9.71 13.02 4.10
N PRO A 152 8.38 13.20 4.33
CA PRO A 152 7.65 14.38 3.88
C PRO A 152 8.10 15.68 4.57
N ASP A 153 7.80 16.81 3.93
CA ASP A 153 7.97 18.13 4.57
C ASP A 153 6.85 18.39 5.59
N LEU A 154 7.21 18.25 6.87
CA LEU A 154 6.33 18.46 8.03
C LEU A 154 5.79 19.90 8.16
N ARG A 155 6.25 20.85 7.34
CA ARG A 155 5.68 22.22 7.27
C ARG A 155 4.40 22.29 6.45
N SER A 156 4.01 21.21 5.78
CA SER A 156 2.87 21.15 4.87
C SER A 156 2.12 19.81 4.96
N GLY A 157 1.03 19.62 4.22
CA GLY A 157 0.38 18.31 4.05
C GLY A 157 -0.65 17.88 5.12
N TRP A 158 -0.85 18.66 6.20
CA TRP A 158 -1.74 18.33 7.32
C TRP A 158 -3.24 18.28 7.00
N GLY A 159 -3.67 18.82 5.85
CA GLY A 159 -5.07 18.83 5.42
C GLY A 159 -5.59 17.48 4.89
N ILE A 160 -4.72 16.49 4.69
CA ILE A 160 -5.08 15.17 4.13
C ILE A 160 -4.95 14.08 5.20
N HIS A 161 -3.85 14.08 5.95
CA HIS A 161 -3.60 13.17 7.06
C HIS A 161 -3.14 13.95 8.30
N VAL A 162 -3.75 13.65 9.45
CA VAL A 162 -3.42 14.27 10.75
C VAL A 162 -2.14 13.72 11.39
N ILE A 163 -1.62 12.62 10.84
CA ILE A 163 -0.34 12.02 11.23
C ILE A 163 0.52 11.91 9.98
N GLN A 164 1.75 12.38 10.08
CA GLN A 164 2.80 12.17 9.07
C GLN A 164 3.94 11.36 9.67
N GLU A 165 4.64 10.61 8.84
CA GLU A 165 5.68 9.70 9.29
C GLU A 165 6.96 9.92 8.48
N ILE A 166 8.09 10.01 9.18
CA ILE A 166 9.43 9.99 8.58
C ILE A 166 10.07 8.65 8.88
N LYS A 167 10.50 7.95 7.83
CA LYS A 167 11.25 6.70 7.91
C LYS A 167 12.74 6.98 7.87
N LEU A 168 13.44 6.42 8.85
CA LEU A 168 14.89 6.50 8.99
C LEU A 168 15.46 5.08 9.09
N LEU A 169 16.67 4.89 8.58
CA LEU A 169 17.41 3.63 8.65
C LEU A 169 18.58 3.79 9.61
N ALA A 170 18.54 3.04 10.71
CA ALA A 170 19.66 2.92 11.63
C ALA A 170 20.46 1.67 11.28
N ARG A 171 21.78 1.80 11.11
CA ARG A 171 22.64 0.62 10.99
C ARG A 171 22.60 -0.14 12.30
N LYS A 172 22.48 -1.47 12.24
CA LYS A 172 22.47 -2.30 13.46
C LYS A 172 23.77 -2.16 14.26
N GLU A 173 24.90 -2.05 13.57
CA GLU A 173 26.22 -1.82 14.17
C GLU A 173 26.30 -0.51 14.99
N ASP A 174 25.54 0.52 14.62
CA ASP A 174 25.60 1.84 15.25
C ASP A 174 24.61 1.99 16.43
N ARG A 175 23.80 0.97 16.72
CA ARG A 175 22.68 1.08 17.69
C ARG A 175 23.15 1.43 19.10
N GLU A 176 24.25 0.84 19.56
CA GLU A 176 24.81 1.15 20.88
C GLU A 176 25.28 2.61 20.97
N ASP A 177 25.89 3.13 19.89
CA ASP A 177 26.35 4.52 19.82
C ASP A 177 25.20 5.52 19.72
N LEU A 178 24.12 5.17 19.03
CA LEU A 178 22.88 5.95 19.01
C LEU A 178 22.27 6.05 20.41
N ASP A 179 22.17 4.91 21.11
CA ASP A 179 21.65 4.86 22.48
C ASP A 179 22.51 5.66 23.45
N ALA A 180 23.83 5.55 23.36
CA ALA A 180 24.76 6.35 24.14
C ALA A 180 24.58 7.85 23.91
N ALA A 181 24.38 8.27 22.66
CA ALA A 181 24.15 9.67 22.31
C ALA A 181 22.81 10.20 22.81
N ILE A 182 21.74 9.40 22.72
CA ILE A 182 20.43 9.75 23.29
C ILE A 182 20.54 9.89 24.81
N ASN A 183 21.16 8.93 25.49
CA ASN A 183 21.38 8.97 26.94
C ASN A 183 22.20 10.18 27.38
N LYS A 184 23.16 10.61 26.56
CA LYS A 184 23.91 11.85 26.83
C LYS A 184 23.01 13.08 26.83
N LEU A 185 22.07 13.19 25.88
CA LEU A 185 21.11 14.30 25.85
C LEU A 185 20.09 14.22 26.99
N LEU A 186 19.65 13.02 27.35
CA LEU A 186 18.79 12.79 28.52
C LEU A 186 19.48 13.26 29.81
N ASN A 187 20.76 12.97 29.98
CA ASN A 187 21.55 13.41 31.14
C ASN A 187 21.73 14.94 31.21
N LEU A 188 21.56 15.64 30.08
CA LEU A 188 21.53 17.11 30.02
C LEU A 188 20.13 17.70 30.27
N GLY A 189 19.14 16.86 30.57
CA GLY A 189 17.76 17.26 30.89
C GLY A 189 16.82 17.33 29.70
N MET A 190 17.22 16.84 28.52
CA MET A 190 16.34 16.77 27.36
C MET A 190 15.29 15.65 27.53
N GLN A 191 14.07 15.87 27.02
CA GLN A 191 13.05 14.81 26.96
C GLN A 191 13.48 13.71 25.98
N ARG A 192 13.06 12.46 26.24
CA ARG A 192 13.51 11.29 25.47
C ARG A 192 13.16 11.41 23.99
N GLU A 193 11.96 11.86 23.69
CA GLU A 193 11.42 11.99 22.34
C GLU A 193 12.22 13.02 21.54
N MET A 194 12.51 14.17 22.14
CA MET A 194 13.32 15.23 21.52
C MET A 194 14.78 14.78 21.32
N ALA A 195 15.35 14.06 22.29
CA ALA A 195 16.71 13.53 22.19
C ALA A 195 16.80 12.46 21.09
N ALA A 196 15.85 11.53 21.06
CA ALA A 196 15.76 10.48 20.05
C ALA A 196 15.57 11.09 18.65
N GLU A 197 14.62 12.00 18.48
CA GLU A 197 14.42 12.71 17.22
C GLU A 197 15.70 13.39 16.74
N ALA A 198 16.37 14.15 17.61
CA ALA A 198 17.58 14.87 17.26
C ALA A 198 18.71 13.92 16.81
N ILE A 199 18.96 12.85 17.57
CA ILE A 199 20.02 11.89 17.25
C ILE A 199 19.68 11.08 16.01
N TYR A 200 18.44 10.62 15.86
CA TYR A 200 18.05 9.83 14.70
C TYR A 200 18.07 10.66 13.42
N LYS A 201 17.58 11.91 13.43
CA LYS A 201 17.68 12.80 12.25
C LYS A 201 19.11 13.17 11.88
N ASP A 202 20.02 13.26 12.86
CA ASP A 202 21.42 13.61 12.65
C ASP A 202 22.24 12.43 12.10
N ARG A 203 21.96 11.20 12.57
CA ARG A 203 22.85 10.05 12.38
C ARG A 203 22.27 8.91 11.55
N CYS A 204 20.95 8.81 11.43
CA CYS A 204 20.32 7.78 10.61
C CYS A 204 20.14 8.24 9.17
N ILE A 205 19.95 7.30 8.26
CA ILE A 205 19.73 7.59 6.84
C ILE A 205 18.24 7.83 6.62
N ALA A 206 17.86 9.02 6.16
CA ALA A 206 16.48 9.27 5.75
C ALA A 206 16.13 8.46 4.48
N VAL A 207 14.89 7.96 4.41
CA VAL A 207 14.37 7.36 3.19
C VAL A 207 13.79 8.47 2.32
N ASP A 208 14.64 9.12 1.52
CA ASP A 208 14.29 10.32 0.74
C ASP A 208 14.74 10.27 -0.73
N ASP A 209 15.30 9.16 -1.17
CA ASP A 209 15.71 8.94 -2.56
C ASP A 209 15.64 7.45 -2.95
N GLY A 210 15.96 7.15 -4.20
CA GLY A 210 15.92 5.77 -4.70
C GLY A 210 16.91 4.84 -4.00
N SER A 211 18.09 5.33 -3.63
CA SER A 211 19.11 4.50 -2.99
C SER A 211 18.73 4.12 -1.56
N SER A 212 18.25 5.08 -0.80
CA SER A 212 17.75 4.90 0.57
C SER A 212 16.48 4.05 0.59
N TRP A 213 15.57 4.23 -0.38
CA TRP A 213 14.41 3.34 -0.54
C TRP A 213 14.80 1.90 -0.82
N ALA A 214 15.81 1.66 -1.66
CA ALA A 214 16.29 0.30 -1.93
C ALA A 214 16.86 -0.36 -0.67
N LYS A 215 17.58 0.40 0.17
CA LYS A 215 18.04 -0.08 1.49
C LYS A 215 16.87 -0.39 2.41
N TYR A 216 15.90 0.52 2.50
CA TYR A 216 14.67 0.33 3.26
C TYR A 216 13.97 -0.96 2.84
N MET A 217 13.65 -1.13 1.56
CA MET A 217 12.93 -2.30 1.07
C MET A 217 13.69 -3.62 1.17
N SER A 218 15.01 -3.58 1.35
CA SER A 218 15.81 -4.77 1.61
C SER A 218 15.61 -5.33 3.03
N ILE A 219 15.07 -4.54 3.97
CA ILE A 219 14.79 -4.96 5.34
C ILE A 219 13.60 -5.90 5.35
N SER A 220 13.86 -7.17 5.65
CA SER A 220 12.92 -8.28 5.56
C SER A 220 12.34 -8.73 6.90
N GLY A 221 12.73 -8.08 8.00
CA GLY A 221 12.41 -8.57 9.34
C GLY A 221 13.37 -9.69 9.80
N SER A 222 14.57 -9.70 9.24
CA SER A 222 15.62 -10.69 9.53
C SER A 222 16.58 -10.17 10.60
N PRO A 223 17.11 -11.04 11.48
CA PRO A 223 18.28 -10.70 12.28
C PRO A 223 19.49 -10.31 11.41
N ASP A 224 19.59 -10.86 10.19
CA ASP A 224 20.66 -10.58 9.23
C ASP A 224 20.50 -9.25 8.45
N ASP A 225 19.38 -8.54 8.60
CA ASP A 225 19.19 -7.26 7.90
C ASP A 225 20.25 -6.25 8.39
N GLU A 226 20.85 -5.46 7.49
CA GLU A 226 21.90 -4.47 7.82
C GLU A 226 21.37 -3.29 8.64
N TYR A 227 20.09 -2.94 8.45
CA TYR A 227 19.46 -1.76 9.04
C TYR A 227 18.20 -2.14 9.83
N ASP A 228 17.94 -1.40 10.91
CA ASP A 228 16.66 -1.32 11.58
C ASP A 228 15.87 -0.11 11.06
N ILE A 229 14.55 -0.25 11.02
CA ILE A 229 13.63 0.85 10.66
C ILE A 229 13.30 1.64 11.93
N ILE A 230 13.48 2.95 11.85
CA ILE A 230 12.97 3.90 12.83
C ILE A 230 11.90 4.75 12.17
N SER A 231 10.74 4.87 12.82
CA SER A 231 9.67 5.72 12.34
C SER A 231 9.39 6.84 13.33
N LEU A 232 9.53 8.07 12.86
CA LEU A 232 9.18 9.27 13.60
C LEU A 232 7.78 9.71 13.17
N GLN A 233 6.81 9.63 14.07
CA GLN A 233 5.43 9.99 13.79
C GLN A 233 5.14 11.37 14.34
N TYR A 234 4.55 12.23 13.52
CA TYR A 234 4.29 13.64 13.81
C TYR A 234 2.81 13.94 13.70
N THR A 235 2.32 14.81 14.58
CA THR A 235 1.14 15.63 14.33
C THR A 235 1.60 17.05 13.95
N GLU A 236 0.65 17.91 13.58
CA GLU A 236 0.94 19.33 13.32
C GLU A 236 1.59 20.03 14.53
N GLU A 237 1.38 19.51 15.74
CA GLU A 237 1.91 20.06 16.99
C GLU A 237 3.35 19.61 17.29
N GLY A 238 3.88 18.60 16.58
CA GLY A 238 5.24 18.10 16.77
C GLY A 238 5.33 16.57 16.78
N LEU A 239 6.46 16.05 17.27
CA LEU A 239 6.69 14.62 17.37
C LEU A 239 5.70 13.98 18.36
N LEU A 240 4.92 13.02 17.88
CA LEU A 240 3.96 12.26 18.65
C LEU A 240 4.61 11.03 19.29
N THR A 241 5.33 10.24 18.50
CA THR A 241 5.97 9.01 18.97
C THR A 241 7.14 8.62 18.09
N VAL A 242 8.02 7.80 18.66
CA VAL A 242 9.16 7.18 18.00
C VAL A 242 8.95 5.67 18.05
N ASP A 243 8.81 5.05 16.89
CA ASP A 243 8.72 3.60 16.74
C ASP A 243 10.08 3.04 16.29
N GLU A 244 10.61 2.08 17.03
CA GLU A 244 11.93 1.49 16.80
C GLU A 244 11.80 -0.02 16.62
N ASN A 245 12.19 -0.53 15.45
CA ASN A 245 12.21 -1.97 15.19
C ASN A 245 13.43 -2.68 15.83
N ARG A 246 13.61 -2.56 17.15
CA ARG A 246 14.79 -3.11 17.84
C ARG A 246 14.93 -4.62 17.77
N GLU A 247 13.81 -5.32 17.71
CA GLU A 247 13.80 -6.78 17.67
C GLU A 247 14.06 -7.31 16.26
N GLY A 248 14.19 -6.42 15.26
CA GLY A 248 14.42 -6.79 13.88
C GLY A 248 13.25 -7.54 13.25
N HIS A 249 12.07 -7.53 13.85
CA HIS A 249 10.89 -8.27 13.37
C HIS A 249 10.05 -7.49 12.36
N ALA A 250 10.13 -6.16 12.35
CA ALA A 250 9.44 -5.35 11.36
C ALA A 250 10.19 -5.42 10.02
N ALA A 251 9.44 -5.71 8.96
CA ALA A 251 9.93 -5.59 7.61
C ALA A 251 9.46 -4.25 7.01
N ALA A 252 10.19 -3.77 6.01
CA ALA A 252 9.78 -2.59 5.27
C ALA A 252 8.47 -2.83 4.52
N PHE A 253 7.54 -1.90 4.71
CA PHE A 253 6.31 -1.77 3.94
C PHE A 253 6.51 -0.68 2.89
N GLY A 254 6.46 -1.06 1.62
CA GLY A 254 6.57 -0.17 0.47
C GLY A 254 5.80 -0.75 -0.70
N ASP A 255 4.57 -1.15 -0.40
CA ASP A 255 3.65 -1.85 -1.28
C ASP A 255 3.46 -1.11 -2.59
N ASP A 256 3.26 0.21 -2.57
CA ASP A 256 3.00 0.98 -3.80
C ASP A 256 4.09 0.81 -4.87
N ILE A 257 5.37 1.08 -4.53
CA ILE A 257 6.49 0.93 -5.47
C ILE A 257 6.82 -0.56 -5.69
N ALA A 258 6.72 -1.40 -4.66
CA ALA A 258 7.04 -2.83 -4.77
C ALA A 258 6.06 -3.57 -5.69
N ILE A 259 4.77 -3.23 -5.65
CA ILE A 259 3.74 -3.77 -6.54
C ILE A 259 4.08 -3.45 -7.99
N GLU A 260 4.48 -2.23 -8.29
CA GLU A 260 4.88 -1.82 -9.64
C GLU A 260 6.10 -2.61 -10.14
N CYS A 261 7.11 -2.76 -9.28
CA CYS A 261 8.30 -3.54 -9.60
C CYS A 261 7.98 -5.03 -9.81
N LEU A 262 7.07 -5.59 -9.02
CA LEU A 262 6.56 -6.96 -9.21
C LEU A 262 5.79 -7.08 -10.52
N ALA A 263 4.91 -6.13 -10.83
CA ALA A 263 4.14 -6.13 -12.07
C ALA A 263 5.07 -6.19 -13.29
N THR A 264 6.15 -5.41 -13.25
CA THR A 264 7.18 -5.38 -14.29
C THR A 264 8.00 -6.66 -14.36
N GLU A 265 8.51 -7.15 -13.21
CA GLU A 265 9.28 -8.40 -13.13
C GLU A 265 8.52 -9.59 -13.74
N PHE A 266 7.21 -9.67 -13.49
CA PHE A 266 6.37 -10.75 -14.00
C PHE A 266 5.64 -10.44 -15.30
N LYS A 267 5.76 -9.21 -15.81
CA LYS A 267 5.06 -8.71 -17.01
C LYS A 267 3.54 -8.91 -16.90
N ARG A 268 2.96 -8.52 -15.77
CA ARG A 268 1.53 -8.69 -15.44
C ARG A 268 1.03 -7.54 -14.59
N GLU A 269 -0.23 -7.16 -14.77
CA GLU A 269 -0.90 -6.21 -13.88
C GLU A 269 -1.17 -6.85 -12.51
N ILE A 270 -0.89 -6.10 -11.44
CA ILE A 270 -1.13 -6.53 -10.06
C ILE A 270 -2.06 -5.52 -9.40
N PHE A 271 -3.21 -5.99 -8.91
CA PHE A 271 -4.19 -5.17 -8.20
C PHE A 271 -4.24 -5.60 -6.74
N VAL A 272 -4.05 -4.65 -5.82
CA VAL A 272 -4.20 -4.88 -4.38
C VAL A 272 -5.50 -4.29 -3.89
N VAL A 273 -6.32 -5.12 -3.24
CA VAL A 273 -7.59 -4.69 -2.63
C VAL A 273 -7.38 -4.61 -1.12
N ARG A 274 -7.22 -3.39 -0.59
CA ARG A 274 -7.13 -3.16 0.86
C ARG A 274 -8.51 -3.09 1.49
N ARG A 275 -8.72 -3.80 2.60
CA ARG A 275 -9.93 -3.67 3.41
C ARG A 275 -9.66 -2.73 4.58
N HIS A 276 -10.32 -1.58 4.63
CA HIS A 276 -10.40 -0.81 5.88
C HIS A 276 -11.43 -1.44 6.83
N TRP A 277 -11.10 -1.52 8.12
CA TRP A 277 -11.94 -2.15 9.16
C TRP A 277 -13.26 -1.40 9.45
N SER A 278 -13.46 -0.22 8.85
CA SER A 278 -14.65 0.59 9.04
C SER A 278 -15.49 0.66 7.75
N LEU A 279 -16.74 0.19 7.87
CA LEU A 279 -17.89 0.42 6.97
C LEU A 279 -17.81 -0.07 5.51
N SER A 280 -18.57 -1.14 5.23
CA SER A 280 -19.47 -1.43 4.09
C SER A 280 -19.17 -1.00 2.64
N SER A 281 -18.01 -0.44 2.33
CA SER A 281 -17.62 -0.03 1.00
C SER A 281 -16.33 -0.76 0.63
N PHE A 282 -16.41 -1.67 -0.35
CA PHE A 282 -15.24 -2.06 -1.13
C PHE A 282 -14.84 -0.83 -1.94
N LEU A 283 -14.11 0.09 -1.31
CA LEU A 283 -13.39 1.10 -2.04
C LEU A 283 -12.24 0.37 -2.72
N PHE A 284 -12.38 0.16 -4.03
CA PHE A 284 -11.24 0.12 -4.92
C PHE A 284 -10.50 1.44 -4.72
N SER A 285 -9.57 1.50 -3.77
CA SER A 285 -8.43 2.38 -3.96
C SER A 285 -7.59 1.71 -5.03
N LEU A 286 -7.99 1.93 -6.29
CA LEU A 286 -6.97 2.12 -7.31
C LEU A 286 -6.17 3.31 -6.80
N PHE A 287 -4.94 3.05 -6.34
CA PHE A 287 -3.98 4.10 -6.04
C PHE A 287 -3.67 4.83 -7.36
N PHE A 288 -4.53 5.78 -7.72
CA PHE A 288 -4.22 6.83 -8.68
C PHE A 288 -3.89 8.11 -7.89
N PRO A 289 -2.64 8.23 -7.43
CA PRO A 289 -2.00 9.54 -7.45
C PRO A 289 -0.65 9.54 -8.19
N TYR A 290 -0.29 8.47 -8.90
CA TYR A 290 1.02 8.36 -9.56
C TYR A 290 0.94 7.96 -11.05
N ALA A 291 -0.01 8.53 -11.78
CA ALA A 291 -0.03 8.44 -13.25
C ALA A 291 1.26 8.98 -13.91
N HIS A 292 2.07 9.76 -13.19
CA HIS A 292 3.38 10.19 -13.67
C HIS A 292 4.52 9.18 -13.45
N LEU A 293 4.44 8.29 -12.44
CA LEU A 293 5.40 7.19 -12.33
C LEU A 293 5.04 6.04 -13.28
N LEU A 294 3.74 5.79 -13.49
CA LEU A 294 3.22 4.75 -14.40
C LEU A 294 3.56 4.99 -15.89
N GLY A 295 3.67 6.25 -16.31
CA GLY A 295 4.03 6.59 -17.69
C GLY A 295 5.52 6.43 -18.02
N ILE A 296 6.37 6.26 -17.00
CA ILE A 296 7.84 6.24 -17.16
C ILE A 296 8.38 4.80 -17.21
N LEU A 297 7.68 3.83 -16.62
CA LEU A 297 8.13 2.43 -16.52
C LEU A 297 7.45 1.47 -17.51
N THR A 298 6.58 1.98 -18.38
CA THR A 298 5.97 1.20 -19.47
C THR A 298 6.60 1.56 -20.82
N PHE A 299 7.64 0.80 -21.20
CA PHE A 299 8.11 0.65 -22.58
C PHE A 299 8.23 -0.85 -22.94
#